data_AF-C9Y3F1-F1
#
_entry.id   AF-C9Y3F1-F1
#
_cell.length_a   1.000
_cell.length_b   1.000
_cell.length_c   1.000
_cell.angle_alpha   90.00
_cell.angle_beta   90.00
_cell.angle_gamma   90.00
#
_symmetry.space_group_name_H-M   'P 1'
#
loop_
_entity.id
_entity.type
_entity.pdbx_description
1 polymer ?
#
loop_
_entity_poly.entity_id
_entity_poly.type
_entity_poly.pdbx_seq_one_letter_code
_entity_poly.pdbx_strand_id
1 'polypeptide(L)'
;MILAGIIKLLLPLPAVWRTVSRFCNFMMYCWCEGLALLLHLNPYLKWEVQGLSGLNKKSWYLLICNHHSWADIVVLCVLFRKHIPMNKYFLKQQLAWVPFIGLACWALDMPFMRRYSRNYLLRHPERRGKDVETTRRSCEKFRHQPTTIVNFVEGSRFTEEKQRQLHSPFMHLLPPKAAGIAMTLNVLGKQFDKMLDVTLCYPENNRTPFYDMLSGKLTRIVVQIDLLPVEASLYGDYVNDKNFKRRFQQWLNGLWNEKDARLEALYQHYKKAGQ
;
A
#
# COMPACT_ATOMS: atom_id res chain seq x y z
N MET A 1 16.38 -13.60 8.41
CA MET A 1 16.17 -12.28 7.76
C MET A 1 17.39 -11.36 7.94
N ILE A 2 17.81 -11.10 9.17
CA ILE A 2 18.92 -10.17 9.48
C ILE A 2 20.28 -10.66 8.96
N LEU A 3 20.65 -11.92 9.23
CA LEU A 3 21.86 -12.52 8.66
C LEU A 3 21.87 -12.48 7.12
N ALA A 4 20.73 -12.73 6.48
CA ALA A 4 20.61 -12.66 5.02
C ALA A 4 20.82 -11.20 4.51
N GLY A 5 20.30 -10.21 5.25
CA GLY A 5 20.59 -8.80 4.99
C GLY A 5 22.08 -8.45 5.12
N ILE A 6 22.78 -8.98 6.13
CA ILE A 6 24.22 -8.78 6.31
C ILE A 6 25.01 -9.41 5.14
N ILE A 7 24.66 -10.62 4.72
CA ILE A 7 25.29 -11.30 3.57
C ILE A 7 25.10 -10.49 2.28
N LYS A 8 23.89 -9.95 2.04
CA LYS A 8 23.61 -9.08 0.88
C LYS A 8 24.39 -7.78 0.91
N LEU A 9 24.67 -7.24 2.10
CA LEU A 9 25.47 -6.03 2.29
C LEU A 9 26.96 -6.28 2.00
N LEU A 10 27.49 -7.42 2.45
CA LEU A 10 28.92 -7.77 2.32
C LEU A 10 29.31 -8.32 0.95
N LEU A 11 28.38 -8.95 0.22
CA LEU A 11 28.64 -9.57 -1.09
C LEU A 11 27.76 -8.93 -2.19
N PRO A 12 28.25 -7.90 -2.91
CA PRO A 12 27.50 -7.20 -3.96
C PRO A 12 27.44 -7.98 -5.29
N LEU A 13 27.30 -9.31 -5.23
CA LEU A 13 27.18 -10.16 -6.41
C LEU A 13 25.69 -10.32 -6.81
N PRO A 14 25.32 -10.04 -8.07
CA PRO A 14 23.92 -10.11 -8.52
C PRO A 14 23.24 -11.46 -8.27
N ALA A 15 23.99 -12.57 -8.35
CA ALA A 15 23.47 -13.92 -8.06
C ALA A 15 23.13 -14.10 -6.57
N VAL A 16 24.01 -13.66 -5.67
CA VAL A 16 23.80 -13.71 -4.22
C VAL A 16 22.60 -12.84 -3.84
N TRP A 17 22.48 -11.66 -4.43
CA TRP A 17 21.35 -10.76 -4.19
C TRP A 17 20.02 -11.39 -4.59
N ARG A 18 19.93 -12.06 -5.74
CA ARG A 18 18.71 -12.75 -6.18
C ARG A 18 18.34 -13.88 -5.23
N THR A 19 19.31 -14.69 -4.80
CA THR A 19 19.07 -15.80 -3.87
C THR A 19 18.62 -15.30 -2.50
N VAL A 20 19.29 -14.28 -1.96
CA VAL A 20 18.89 -13.65 -0.69
C VAL A 20 17.50 -13.03 -0.80
N SER A 21 17.20 -12.28 -1.86
CA SER A 21 15.86 -11.68 -2.03
C SER A 21 14.76 -12.75 -2.17
N ARG A 22 15.03 -13.89 -2.84
CA ARG A 22 14.10 -15.03 -2.87
C ARG A 22 13.88 -15.62 -1.47
N PHE A 23 14.95 -15.83 -0.71
CA PHE A 23 14.86 -16.32 0.67
C PHE A 23 14.08 -15.35 1.57
N CYS A 24 14.36 -14.05 1.48
CA CYS A 24 13.63 -13.02 2.23
C CYS A 24 12.14 -12.98 1.85
N ASN A 25 11.81 -13.09 0.56
CA ASN A 25 10.42 -13.20 0.10
C ASN A 25 9.76 -14.48 0.64
N PHE A 26 10.47 -15.62 0.69
CA PHE A 26 9.96 -16.86 1.28
C PHE A 26 9.71 -16.72 2.78
N MET A 27 10.65 -16.13 3.53
CA MET A 27 10.46 -15.86 4.97
C MET A 27 9.27 -14.95 5.23
N MET A 28 9.06 -13.93 4.40
CA MET A 28 7.87 -13.06 4.49
C MET A 28 6.59 -13.84 4.13
N TYR A 29 6.64 -14.78 3.19
CA TYR A 29 5.51 -15.67 2.92
C TYR A 29 5.18 -16.55 4.13
N CYS A 30 6.19 -17.19 4.78
CA CYS A 30 6.00 -17.96 6.01
C CYS A 30 5.40 -17.09 7.13
N TRP A 31 5.86 -15.85 7.28
CA TRP A 31 5.29 -14.89 8.22
C TRP A 31 3.81 -14.60 7.93
N CYS A 32 3.46 -14.39 6.66
CA CYS A 32 2.07 -14.16 6.26
C CYS A 32 1.19 -15.40 6.50
N GLU A 33 1.70 -16.63 6.30
CA GLU A 33 0.98 -17.85 6.66
C GLU A 33 0.79 -17.99 8.17
N GLY A 34 1.79 -17.63 8.98
CA GLY A 34 1.66 -17.58 10.44
C GLY A 34 0.59 -16.59 10.91
N LEU A 35 0.56 -15.39 10.32
CA LEU A 35 -0.50 -14.42 10.57
C LEU A 35 -1.88 -14.93 10.12
N ALA A 36 -1.95 -15.62 8.97
CA ALA A 36 -3.18 -16.22 8.49
C ALA A 36 -3.70 -17.30 9.46
N LEU A 37 -2.81 -18.12 10.01
CA LEU A 37 -3.16 -19.12 11.02
C LEU A 37 -3.68 -18.45 12.30
N LEU A 38 -2.99 -17.41 12.79
CA LEU A 38 -3.44 -16.65 13.96
C LEU A 38 -4.83 -16.05 13.77
N LEU A 39 -5.12 -15.50 12.59
CA LEU A 39 -6.46 -14.98 12.27
C LEU A 39 -7.50 -16.09 12.15
N HIS A 40 -7.10 -17.28 11.69
CA HIS A 40 -7.98 -18.45 11.62
C HIS A 40 -8.34 -19.02 13.00
N LEU A 41 -7.49 -18.79 14.02
CA LEU A 41 -7.79 -19.17 15.41
C LEU A 41 -8.93 -18.33 16.02
N ASN A 42 -9.30 -17.21 15.42
CA ASN A 42 -10.47 -16.44 15.85
C ASN A 42 -11.73 -17.00 15.16
N PRO A 43 -12.57 -17.78 15.87
CA PRO A 43 -13.75 -18.42 15.27
C PRO A 43 -14.84 -17.42 14.86
N TYR A 44 -14.79 -16.20 15.41
CA TYR A 44 -15.77 -15.16 15.12
C TYR A 44 -15.41 -14.36 13.87
N LEU A 45 -14.19 -14.50 13.35
CA LEU A 45 -13.69 -13.71 12.23
C LEU A 45 -14.25 -14.20 10.88
N LYS A 46 -15.11 -13.39 10.27
CA LYS A 46 -15.66 -13.61 8.93
C LYS A 46 -14.93 -12.75 7.89
N TRP A 47 -14.52 -13.39 6.80
CA TRP A 47 -13.91 -12.73 5.66
C TRP A 47 -14.91 -12.67 4.51
N GLU A 48 -15.20 -11.45 4.04
CA GLU A 48 -15.98 -11.23 2.84
C GLU A 48 -15.10 -10.54 1.80
N VAL A 49 -14.62 -11.32 0.84
CA VAL A 49 -13.70 -10.85 -0.18
C VAL A 49 -14.33 -10.98 -1.55
N GLN A 50 -14.32 -9.88 -2.30
CA GLN A 50 -14.79 -9.83 -3.68
C GLN A 50 -13.67 -9.34 -4.61
N GLY A 51 -13.63 -9.85 -5.85
CA GLY A 51 -12.71 -9.35 -6.88
C GLY A 51 -11.31 -9.97 -6.90
N LEU A 52 -11.14 -11.19 -6.37
CA LEU A 52 -9.86 -11.94 -6.46
C LEU A 52 -9.59 -12.55 -7.85
N SER A 53 -10.56 -12.49 -8.76
CA SER A 53 -10.45 -13.05 -10.12
C SER A 53 -9.44 -12.29 -10.98
N GLY A 54 -8.67 -13.01 -11.81
CA GLY A 54 -7.72 -12.40 -12.76
C GLY A 54 -6.39 -11.93 -12.16
N LEU A 55 -6.17 -12.18 -10.87
CA LEU A 55 -4.91 -11.94 -10.17
C LEU A 55 -3.93 -13.09 -10.41
N ASN A 56 -2.64 -12.77 -10.50
CA ASN A 56 -1.57 -13.74 -10.68
C ASN A 56 -0.25 -13.22 -10.09
N LYS A 57 0.68 -14.12 -9.76
CA LYS A 57 1.99 -13.79 -9.18
C LYS A 57 3.08 -13.38 -10.18
N LYS A 58 2.77 -13.33 -11.48
CA LYS A 58 3.73 -13.04 -12.56
C LYS A 58 3.63 -11.60 -13.08
N SER A 59 2.54 -10.91 -12.78
CA SER A 59 2.31 -9.51 -13.17
C SER A 59 2.81 -8.51 -12.13
N TRP A 60 3.05 -7.28 -12.55
CA TRP A 60 3.34 -6.15 -11.68
C TRP A 60 2.06 -5.38 -11.36
N TYR A 61 1.86 -5.10 -10.08
CA TYR A 61 0.65 -4.43 -9.60
C TYR A 61 0.99 -3.13 -8.88
N LEU A 62 0.19 -2.10 -9.17
CA LEU A 62 0.06 -0.94 -8.29
C LEU A 62 -1.22 -1.10 -7.49
N LEU A 63 -1.11 -1.33 -6.18
CA LEU A 63 -2.26 -1.45 -5.29
C LEU A 63 -2.50 -0.11 -4.59
N ILE A 64 -3.66 0.48 -4.81
CA ILE A 64 -4.15 1.66 -4.10
C ILE A 64 -5.23 1.23 -3.10
N CYS A 65 -5.18 1.81 -1.90
CA CYS A 65 -6.10 1.43 -0.82
C CYS A 65 -6.41 2.62 0.08
N ASN A 66 -7.61 2.61 0.68
CA ASN A 66 -7.90 3.45 1.85
C ASN A 66 -7.04 3.01 3.04
N HIS A 67 -6.86 3.91 4.02
CA HIS A 67 -6.04 3.60 5.18
C HIS A 67 -6.76 3.95 6.47
N HIS A 68 -7.26 2.94 7.14
CA HIS A 68 -8.02 3.05 8.37
C HIS A 68 -7.22 2.66 9.60
N SER A 69 -6.51 1.52 9.56
CA SER A 69 -5.85 0.95 10.72
C SER A 69 -4.51 0.27 10.40
N TRP A 70 -3.74 -0.05 11.44
CA TRP A 70 -2.58 -0.94 11.28
C TRP A 70 -3.00 -2.35 10.85
N ALA A 71 -4.26 -2.74 11.14
CA ALA A 71 -4.85 -3.98 10.64
C ALA A 71 -4.78 -4.07 9.11
N ASP A 72 -4.89 -2.94 8.39
CA ASP A 72 -4.91 -2.92 6.93
C ASP A 72 -3.69 -3.62 6.32
N ILE A 73 -2.50 -3.37 6.87
CA ILE A 73 -1.25 -3.98 6.38
C ILE A 73 -1.30 -5.50 6.60
N VAL A 74 -1.78 -5.94 7.75
CA VAL A 74 -1.91 -7.37 8.08
C VAL A 74 -2.93 -8.04 7.16
N VAL A 75 -4.09 -7.41 6.97
CA VAL A 75 -5.17 -7.89 6.11
C VAL A 75 -4.68 -8.00 4.67
N LEU A 76 -4.05 -6.97 4.12
CA LEU A 76 -3.50 -6.99 2.77
C LEU A 76 -2.43 -8.07 2.62
N CYS A 77 -1.51 -8.21 3.59
CA CYS A 77 -0.49 -9.25 3.57
C CYS A 77 -1.10 -10.66 3.58
N VAL A 78 -2.04 -10.93 4.48
CA VAL A 78 -2.69 -12.24 4.60
C VAL A 78 -3.54 -12.55 3.37
N LEU A 79 -4.34 -11.59 2.90
CA LEU A 79 -5.25 -11.80 1.79
C LEU A 79 -4.49 -12.08 0.49
N PHE A 80 -3.52 -11.25 0.17
CA PHE A 80 -2.88 -11.24 -1.15
C PHE A 80 -1.73 -12.25 -1.30
N ARG A 81 -1.27 -12.89 -0.21
CA ARG A 81 -0.11 -13.81 -0.21
C ARG A 81 -0.15 -14.92 -1.27
N LYS A 82 -1.36 -15.38 -1.64
CA LYS A 82 -1.56 -16.44 -2.65
C LYS A 82 -1.96 -15.92 -4.03
N HIS A 83 -2.35 -14.65 -4.16
CA HIS A 83 -2.98 -14.12 -5.38
C HIS A 83 -2.06 -13.19 -6.20
N ILE A 84 -1.20 -12.41 -5.54
CA ILE A 84 -0.32 -11.44 -6.21
C ILE A 84 1.13 -11.57 -5.71
N PRO A 85 2.12 -10.98 -6.40
CA PRO A 85 3.49 -10.95 -5.91
C PRO A 85 3.59 -10.21 -4.57
N MET A 86 4.74 -10.39 -3.90
CA MET A 86 4.98 -9.85 -2.56
C MET A 86 4.71 -8.34 -2.49
N ASN A 87 3.91 -7.93 -1.49
CA ASN A 87 3.58 -6.55 -1.22
C ASN A 87 4.81 -5.77 -0.73
N LYS A 88 5.12 -4.67 -1.39
CA LYS A 88 6.14 -3.70 -1.00
C LYS A 88 5.47 -2.38 -0.68
N TYR A 89 5.87 -1.77 0.43
CA TYR A 89 5.30 -0.52 0.93
C TYR A 89 6.34 0.58 0.85
N PHE A 90 5.90 1.80 0.58
CA PHE A 90 6.76 2.98 0.71
C PHE A 90 6.96 3.34 2.19
N LEU A 91 8.13 2.98 2.72
CA LEU A 91 8.47 3.19 4.12
C LEU A 91 9.09 4.57 4.32
N LYS A 92 8.86 5.18 5.48
CA LYS A 92 9.56 6.41 5.86
C LYS A 92 11.05 6.09 6.03
N GLN A 93 11.92 6.96 5.52
CA GLN A 93 13.37 6.76 5.68
C GLN A 93 13.82 6.63 7.14
N GLN A 94 13.11 7.25 8.09
CA GLN A 94 13.39 7.09 9.52
C GLN A 94 13.35 5.61 9.97
N LEU A 95 12.50 4.77 9.37
CA LEU A 95 12.45 3.34 9.68
C LEU A 95 13.70 2.58 9.22
N ALA A 96 14.45 3.11 8.25
CA ALA A 96 15.71 2.50 7.82
C ALA A 96 16.76 2.48 8.95
N TRP A 97 16.67 3.45 9.87
CA TRP A 97 17.58 3.61 10.99
C TRP A 97 17.17 2.83 12.24
N VAL A 98 15.97 2.23 12.24
CA VAL A 98 15.52 1.38 13.34
C VAL A 98 16.21 0.02 13.22
N PRO A 99 16.99 -0.41 14.23
CA PRO A 99 17.67 -1.70 14.19
C PRO A 99 16.65 -2.84 14.04
N PHE A 100 17.05 -3.94 13.40
CA PHE A 100 16.21 -5.10 13.04
C PHE A 100 15.13 -4.79 11.96
N ILE A 101 14.28 -3.77 12.16
CA ILE A 101 13.19 -3.39 11.25
C ILE A 101 13.74 -2.82 9.94
N GLY A 102 14.67 -1.86 10.02
CA GLY A 102 15.27 -1.23 8.86
C GLY A 102 16.01 -2.22 7.97
N LEU A 103 16.78 -3.14 8.58
CA LEU A 103 17.52 -4.18 7.87
C LEU A 103 16.59 -5.24 7.26
N ALA A 104 15.52 -5.65 7.96
CA ALA A 104 14.53 -6.57 7.40
C ALA A 104 13.81 -5.96 6.19
N CYS A 105 13.41 -4.70 6.29
CA CYS A 105 12.76 -3.97 5.19
C CYS A 105 13.71 -3.76 4.01
N TRP A 106 14.99 -3.46 4.27
CA TRP A 106 16.01 -3.36 3.23
C TRP A 106 16.29 -4.71 2.54
N ALA A 107 16.34 -5.79 3.31
CA ALA A 107 16.53 -7.14 2.77
C ALA A 107 15.37 -7.55 1.85
N LEU A 108 14.16 -7.06 2.14
CA LEU A 108 12.96 -7.22 1.31
C LEU A 108 12.90 -6.24 0.13
N ASP A 109 13.94 -5.47 -0.14
CA ASP A 109 13.95 -4.46 -1.20
C ASP A 109 12.79 -3.43 -1.05
N MET A 110 12.34 -3.14 0.19
CA MET A 110 11.29 -2.13 0.40
C MET A 110 11.83 -0.71 0.09
N PRO A 111 11.10 0.10 -0.68
CA PRO A 111 11.53 1.44 -1.02
C PRO A 111 11.41 2.39 0.18
N PHE A 112 12.53 3.02 0.57
CA PHE A 112 12.54 4.06 1.60
C PHE A 112 12.42 5.45 0.96
N MET A 113 11.41 6.21 1.37
CA MET A 113 11.17 7.58 0.91
C MET A 113 11.44 8.59 2.02
N ARG A 114 12.09 9.69 1.67
CA ARG A 114 12.08 10.90 2.49
C ARG A 114 10.75 11.61 2.26
N ARG A 115 10.05 11.96 3.33
CA ARG A 115 8.86 12.82 3.25
C ARG A 115 9.28 14.20 3.70
N TYR A 116 9.62 15.07 2.76
CA TYR A 116 9.86 16.47 3.08
C TYR A 116 8.53 17.19 3.29
N SER A 117 8.40 17.96 4.37
CA SER A 117 7.22 18.78 4.61
C SER A 117 7.16 19.94 3.60
N ARG A 118 5.97 20.47 3.34
CA ARG A 118 5.78 21.61 2.44
C ARG A 118 6.65 22.79 2.86
N ASN A 119 6.70 23.09 4.16
CA ASN A 119 7.52 24.17 4.72
C ASN A 119 9.03 23.93 4.53
N TYR A 120 9.48 22.67 4.65
CA TYR A 120 10.88 22.32 4.40
C TYR A 120 11.26 22.47 2.92
N LEU A 121 10.39 22.04 2.00
CA LEU A 121 10.63 22.16 0.56
C LEU A 121 10.56 23.59 0.04
N LEU A 122 9.86 24.48 0.74
CA LEU A 122 9.86 25.93 0.45
C LEU A 122 11.19 26.57 0.86
N ARG A 123 11.81 26.10 1.94
CA ARG A 123 13.13 26.56 2.41
C ARG A 123 14.29 25.93 1.64
N HIS A 124 14.09 24.74 1.09
CA HIS A 124 15.09 23.97 0.37
C HIS A 124 14.58 23.48 -1.00
N PRO A 125 14.40 24.38 -1.98
CA PRO A 125 13.93 24.02 -3.31
C PRO A 125 14.85 23.02 -4.03
N GLU A 126 16.15 23.02 -3.74
CA GLU A 126 17.16 22.08 -4.26
C GLU A 126 16.97 20.62 -3.79
N ARG A 127 16.13 20.41 -2.77
CA ARG A 127 15.73 19.08 -2.29
C ARG A 127 14.53 18.53 -3.06
N ARG A 128 13.78 19.38 -3.78
CA ARG A 128 12.72 18.93 -4.70
C ARG A 128 13.37 18.16 -5.84
N GLY A 129 12.92 16.93 -6.09
CA GLY A 129 13.43 16.07 -7.18
C GLY A 129 14.46 15.01 -6.76
N LYS A 130 15.24 15.20 -5.68
CA LYS A 130 16.16 14.16 -5.19
C LYS A 130 15.44 12.88 -4.72
N ASP A 131 14.20 13.03 -4.23
CA ASP A 131 13.35 11.89 -3.88
C ASP A 131 12.91 11.10 -5.12
N VAL A 132 12.73 11.77 -6.26
CA VAL A 132 12.34 11.14 -7.53
C VAL A 132 13.43 10.22 -8.03
N GLU A 133 14.68 10.68 -8.00
CA GLU A 133 15.81 9.87 -8.45
C GLU A 133 16.13 8.71 -7.49
N THR A 134 16.02 8.93 -6.18
CA THR A 134 16.18 7.85 -5.18
C THR A 134 15.09 6.79 -5.36
N THR A 135 13.84 7.24 -5.56
CA THR A 135 12.71 6.35 -5.85
C THR A 135 12.91 5.61 -7.16
N ARG A 136 13.41 6.28 -8.20
CA ARG A 136 13.76 5.67 -9.48
C ARG A 136 14.77 4.53 -9.33
N ARG A 137 15.86 4.74 -8.58
CA ARG A 137 16.86 3.68 -8.33
C ARG A 137 16.31 2.51 -7.51
N SER A 138 15.46 2.77 -6.51
CA SER A 138 14.78 1.70 -5.78
C SER A 138 13.82 0.92 -6.69
N CYS A 139 13.12 1.63 -7.57
CA CYS A 139 12.17 1.06 -8.52
C CYS A 139 12.83 0.28 -9.65
N GLU A 140 14.05 0.67 -10.07
CA GLU A 140 14.83 -0.07 -11.06
C GLU A 140 15.12 -1.52 -10.63
N LYS A 141 15.21 -1.78 -9.32
CA LYS A 141 15.36 -3.15 -8.80
C LYS A 141 14.11 -4.01 -9.01
N PHE A 142 12.93 -3.40 -9.05
CA PHE A 142 11.66 -4.10 -9.28
C PHE A 142 11.43 -4.46 -10.75
N ARG A 143 12.24 -3.92 -11.68
CA ARG A 143 12.13 -4.26 -13.10
C ARG A 143 12.37 -5.74 -13.39
N HIS A 144 13.14 -6.41 -12.53
CA HIS A 144 13.60 -7.77 -12.77
C HIS A 144 12.77 -8.84 -12.06
N GLN A 145 11.80 -8.45 -11.22
CA GLN A 145 10.97 -9.39 -10.45
C GLN A 145 9.54 -8.85 -10.28
N PRO A 146 8.51 -9.66 -10.56
CA PRO A 146 7.11 -9.30 -10.31
C PRO A 146 6.93 -8.80 -8.89
N THR A 147 6.38 -7.60 -8.74
CA THR A 147 6.26 -6.91 -7.46
C THR A 147 4.92 -6.18 -7.39
N THR A 148 4.30 -6.20 -6.20
CA THR A 148 3.14 -5.37 -5.89
C THR A 148 3.60 -4.18 -5.08
N ILE A 149 3.33 -2.96 -5.55
CA ILE A 149 3.57 -1.74 -4.79
C ILE A 149 2.27 -1.28 -4.16
N VAL A 150 2.23 -1.29 -2.83
CA VAL A 150 1.06 -0.85 -2.06
C VAL A 150 1.21 0.63 -1.72
N ASN A 151 0.17 1.39 -2.04
CA ASN A 151 0.08 2.81 -1.76
C ASN A 151 -1.21 3.13 -0.99
N PHE A 152 -1.03 3.52 0.28
CA PHE A 152 -2.06 4.13 1.09
C PHE A 152 -2.20 5.60 0.71
N VAL A 153 -3.14 5.88 -0.19
CA VAL A 153 -3.23 7.15 -0.91
C VAL A 153 -3.49 8.34 0.01
N GLU A 154 -4.21 8.13 1.10
CA GLU A 154 -4.47 9.14 2.14
C GLU A 154 -3.17 9.61 2.83
N GLY A 155 -2.14 8.77 2.80
CA GLY A 155 -0.82 9.02 3.37
C GLY A 155 -0.77 9.04 4.90
N SER A 156 -1.91 8.89 5.56
CA SER A 156 -2.08 8.71 7.00
C SER A 156 -3.38 7.99 7.31
N ARG A 157 -3.45 7.31 8.45
CA ARG A 157 -4.67 6.66 8.95
C ARG A 157 -5.81 7.67 9.11
N PHE A 158 -7.00 7.29 8.66
CA PHE A 158 -8.26 7.99 8.84
C PHE A 158 -8.57 8.17 10.32
N THR A 159 -8.93 9.40 10.70
CA THR A 159 -9.54 9.73 11.98
C THR A 159 -10.49 10.91 11.74
N GLU A 160 -11.62 10.96 12.44
CA GLU A 160 -12.58 12.08 12.32
C GLU A 160 -11.92 13.44 12.57
N GLU A 161 -10.97 13.49 13.51
CA GLU A 161 -10.18 14.69 13.78
C GLU A 161 -9.41 15.17 12.54
N LYS A 162 -8.72 14.26 11.84
CA LYS A 162 -7.98 14.61 10.62
C LYS A 162 -8.89 14.92 9.46
N GLN A 163 -10.02 14.23 9.36
CA GLN A 163 -11.02 14.52 8.34
C GLN A 163 -11.50 15.96 8.46
N ARG A 164 -11.81 16.41 9.69
CA ARG A 164 -12.17 17.80 9.99
C ARG A 164 -11.00 18.76 9.71
N GLN A 165 -9.81 18.47 10.21
CA GLN A 165 -8.62 19.33 10.00
C GLN A 165 -8.28 19.51 8.51
N LEU A 166 -8.39 18.44 7.72
CA LEU A 166 -8.06 18.43 6.30
C LEU A 166 -9.25 18.85 5.41
N HIS A 167 -10.41 19.17 6.00
CA HIS A 167 -11.63 19.54 5.28
C HIS A 167 -11.94 18.52 4.18
N SER A 168 -11.98 17.24 4.55
CA SER A 168 -12.21 16.17 3.58
C SER A 168 -13.57 16.34 2.91
N PRO A 169 -13.66 16.27 1.56
CA PRO A 169 -14.93 16.27 0.86
C PRO A 169 -15.63 14.89 0.93
N PHE A 170 -14.98 13.88 1.50
CA PHE A 170 -15.46 12.50 1.60
C PHE A 170 -15.93 12.20 3.03
N MET A 171 -16.93 11.33 3.19
CA MET A 171 -17.51 11.00 4.50
C MET A 171 -16.67 9.98 5.29
N HIS A 172 -16.03 9.03 4.61
CA HIS A 172 -15.30 7.91 5.23
C HIS A 172 -13.81 7.87 4.88
N LEU A 173 -13.33 8.86 4.12
CA LEU A 173 -11.97 8.90 3.59
C LEU A 173 -11.29 10.25 3.84
N LEU A 174 -9.96 10.27 3.91
CA LEU A 174 -9.18 11.50 3.80
C LEU A 174 -8.92 11.86 2.33
N PRO A 175 -8.61 13.14 2.03
CA PRO A 175 -8.28 13.56 0.67
C PRO A 175 -7.07 12.80 0.12
N PRO A 176 -7.15 12.27 -1.12
CA PRO A 176 -6.09 11.47 -1.68
C PRO A 176 -4.84 12.29 -2.01
N LYS A 177 -3.65 11.76 -1.70
CA LYS A 177 -2.36 12.39 -2.02
C LYS A 177 -1.82 11.89 -3.36
N ALA A 178 -2.31 12.50 -4.43
CA ALA A 178 -1.98 12.16 -5.82
C ALA A 178 -0.47 12.11 -6.14
N ALA A 179 0.35 12.94 -5.50
CA ALA A 179 1.78 13.05 -5.83
C ALA A 179 2.54 11.71 -5.68
N GLY A 180 2.22 10.91 -4.66
CA GLY A 180 2.90 9.62 -4.43
C GLY A 180 2.58 8.61 -5.53
N ILE A 181 1.29 8.45 -5.87
CA ILE A 181 0.83 7.55 -6.93
C ILE A 181 1.39 7.99 -8.28
N ALA A 182 1.25 9.28 -8.63
CA ALA A 182 1.70 9.81 -9.91
C ALA A 182 3.20 9.60 -10.11
N MET A 183 3.98 9.77 -9.04
CA MET A 183 5.42 9.51 -9.07
C MET A 183 5.74 8.03 -9.26
N THR A 184 5.04 7.13 -8.56
CA THR A 184 5.19 5.68 -8.75
C THR A 184 4.83 5.26 -10.17
N LEU A 185 3.72 5.75 -10.70
CA LEU A 185 3.27 5.51 -12.08
C LEU A 185 4.23 6.10 -13.11
N ASN A 186 4.82 7.27 -12.86
CA ASN A 186 5.78 7.85 -13.82
C ASN A 186 7.09 7.04 -13.86
N VAL A 187 7.55 6.54 -12.70
CA VAL A 187 8.82 5.81 -12.59
C VAL A 187 8.73 4.38 -13.10
N LEU A 188 7.64 3.68 -12.78
CA LEU A 188 7.44 2.26 -13.08
C LEU A 188 6.41 2.01 -14.17
N GLY A 189 5.87 3.07 -14.78
CA GLY A 189 4.61 3.04 -15.50
C GLY A 189 4.48 1.96 -16.55
N LYS A 190 5.47 1.86 -17.44
CA LYS A 190 5.48 0.85 -18.52
C LYS A 190 5.63 -0.59 -18.02
N GLN A 191 5.90 -0.79 -16.73
CA GLN A 191 6.07 -2.11 -16.14
C GLN A 191 4.85 -2.58 -15.37
N PHE A 192 3.97 -1.66 -14.93
CA PHE A 192 2.74 -2.08 -14.28
C PHE A 192 1.78 -2.64 -15.33
N ASP A 193 1.44 -3.91 -15.15
CA ASP A 193 0.44 -4.56 -16.00
C ASP A 193 -0.97 -4.14 -15.58
N LYS A 194 -1.18 -3.97 -14.26
CA LYS A 194 -2.50 -3.86 -13.66
C LYS A 194 -2.46 -2.96 -12.42
N MET A 195 -3.57 -2.26 -12.16
CA MET A 195 -3.78 -1.52 -10.93
C MET A 195 -4.90 -2.17 -10.12
N LEU A 196 -4.71 -2.26 -8.81
CA LEU A 196 -5.69 -2.81 -7.87
C LEU A 196 -6.24 -1.66 -7.05
N ASP A 197 -7.53 -1.38 -7.19
CA ASP A 197 -8.22 -0.52 -6.25
C ASP A 197 -8.86 -1.37 -5.15
N VAL A 198 -8.33 -1.26 -3.93
CA VAL A 198 -8.76 -2.07 -2.79
C VAL A 198 -9.51 -1.19 -1.80
N THR A 199 -10.68 -1.65 -1.39
CA THR A 199 -11.52 -1.01 -0.38
C THR A 199 -11.58 -1.93 0.83
N LEU A 200 -11.02 -1.48 1.95
CA LEU A 200 -11.04 -2.17 3.23
C LEU A 200 -12.10 -1.57 4.14
N CYS A 201 -12.95 -2.42 4.70
CA CYS A 201 -13.98 -2.03 5.65
C CYS A 201 -14.03 -3.00 6.83
N TYR A 202 -14.18 -2.43 8.04
CA TYR A 202 -14.34 -3.15 9.30
C TYR A 202 -15.68 -2.72 9.92
N PRO A 203 -16.82 -3.23 9.40
CA PRO A 203 -18.14 -2.68 9.71
C PRO A 203 -18.49 -2.77 11.21
N GLU A 204 -18.09 -3.85 11.86
CA GLU A 204 -18.45 -4.14 13.27
C GLU A 204 -17.37 -3.65 14.26
N ASN A 205 -16.13 -3.42 13.81
CA ASN A 205 -14.98 -3.03 14.65
C ASN A 205 -14.32 -1.72 14.20
N ASN A 206 -15.12 -0.76 13.69
CA ASN A 206 -14.60 0.43 13.04
C ASN A 206 -13.68 1.29 13.93
N ARG A 207 -13.87 1.30 15.25
CA ARG A 207 -13.09 2.16 16.16
C ARG A 207 -11.68 1.65 16.41
N THR A 208 -11.52 0.35 16.62
CA THR A 208 -10.26 -0.26 17.06
C THR A 208 -9.86 -1.53 16.31
N PRO A 209 -9.89 -1.58 14.95
CA PRO A 209 -9.71 -2.84 14.21
C PRO A 209 -8.42 -3.59 14.56
N PHE A 210 -7.31 -2.88 14.75
CA PHE A 210 -6.02 -3.49 15.07
C PHE A 210 -5.98 -4.10 16.48
N TYR A 211 -6.54 -3.42 17.48
CA TYR A 211 -6.59 -3.95 18.84
C TYR A 211 -7.56 -5.13 18.93
N ASP A 212 -8.70 -5.04 18.24
CA ASP A 212 -9.68 -6.10 18.19
C ASP A 212 -9.13 -7.34 17.45
N MET A 213 -8.28 -7.13 16.44
CA MET A 213 -7.55 -8.20 15.77
C MET A 213 -6.59 -8.94 16.72
N LEU A 214 -5.82 -8.19 17.53
CA LEU A 214 -4.87 -8.78 18.48
C LEU A 214 -5.55 -9.46 19.67
N SER A 215 -6.70 -8.95 20.09
CA SER A 215 -7.48 -9.50 21.22
C SER A 215 -8.49 -10.57 20.80
N GLY A 216 -8.54 -10.95 19.51
CA GLY A 216 -9.48 -11.96 18.99
C GLY A 216 -10.95 -11.50 18.97
N LYS A 217 -11.19 -10.19 19.04
CA LYS A 217 -12.52 -9.56 19.02
C LYS A 217 -12.93 -9.02 17.66
N LEU A 218 -12.05 -9.10 16.66
CA LEU A 218 -12.36 -8.71 15.29
C LEU A 218 -13.34 -9.72 14.69
N THR A 219 -14.53 -9.27 14.30
CA THR A 219 -15.60 -10.15 13.83
C THR A 219 -15.75 -10.18 12.32
N ARG A 220 -15.54 -9.06 11.62
CA ARG A 220 -15.73 -9.01 10.17
C ARG A 220 -14.72 -8.13 9.46
N ILE A 221 -14.20 -8.66 8.36
CA ILE A 221 -13.34 -7.95 7.41
C ILE A 221 -13.99 -8.05 6.04
N VAL A 222 -14.32 -6.89 5.45
CA VAL A 222 -14.88 -6.80 4.12
C VAL A 222 -13.85 -6.16 3.20
N VAL A 223 -13.51 -6.85 2.13
CA VAL A 223 -12.53 -6.39 1.15
C VAL A 223 -13.12 -6.46 -0.26
N GLN A 224 -13.22 -5.31 -0.91
CA GLN A 224 -13.60 -5.22 -2.31
C GLN A 224 -12.39 -4.83 -3.15
N ILE A 225 -12.14 -5.57 -4.22
CA ILE A 225 -10.97 -5.42 -5.07
C ILE A 225 -11.45 -5.19 -6.50
N ASP A 226 -11.10 -4.05 -7.07
CA ASP A 226 -11.30 -3.78 -8.48
C ASP A 226 -9.99 -3.83 -9.24
N LEU A 227 -10.01 -4.56 -10.36
CA LEU A 227 -8.89 -4.63 -11.27
C LEU A 227 -9.04 -3.55 -12.34
N LEU A 228 -8.22 -2.51 -12.25
CA LEU A 228 -8.25 -1.39 -13.17
C LEU A 228 -7.12 -1.50 -14.22
N PRO A 229 -7.41 -1.25 -15.51
CA PRO A 229 -6.37 -1.11 -16.51
C PRO A 229 -5.52 0.13 -16.22
N VAL A 230 -4.20 0.04 -16.44
CA VAL A 230 -3.32 1.21 -16.38
C VAL A 230 -3.37 1.90 -17.74
N GLU A 231 -4.26 2.88 -17.86
CA GLU A 231 -4.42 3.63 -19.11
C GLU A 231 -3.20 4.53 -19.41
N ALA A 232 -2.96 4.77 -20.70
CA ALA A 232 -1.91 5.67 -21.13
C ALA A 232 -2.09 7.11 -20.59
N SER A 233 -3.33 7.50 -20.31
CA SER A 233 -3.73 8.78 -19.72
C SER A 233 -3.15 9.02 -18.33
N LEU A 234 -2.73 7.96 -17.63
CA LEU A 234 -2.17 8.00 -16.28
C LEU A 234 -0.65 8.25 -16.28
N TYR A 235 -0.01 8.27 -17.44
CA TYR A 235 1.40 8.59 -17.59
C TYR A 235 1.61 10.06 -17.96
N GLY A 236 2.49 10.74 -17.23
CA GLY A 236 2.81 12.14 -17.49
C GLY A 236 3.60 12.79 -16.37
N ASP A 237 4.05 14.03 -16.63
CA ASP A 237 4.82 14.81 -15.68
C ASP A 237 3.90 15.53 -14.67
N TYR A 238 3.64 14.90 -13.53
CA TYR A 238 2.83 15.48 -12.45
C TYR A 238 3.43 16.75 -11.83
N VAL A 239 4.75 16.96 -11.97
CA VAL A 239 5.46 18.07 -11.32
C VAL A 239 5.38 19.32 -12.20
N ASN A 240 5.66 19.17 -13.50
CA ASN A 240 5.80 20.32 -14.40
C ASN A 240 4.56 20.55 -15.30
N ASP A 241 3.76 19.52 -15.59
CA ASP A 241 2.55 19.66 -16.42
C ASP A 241 1.29 19.89 -15.55
N LYS A 242 0.83 21.14 -15.52
CA LYS A 242 -0.39 21.56 -14.80
C LYS A 242 -1.65 20.89 -15.35
N ASN A 243 -1.73 20.66 -16.67
CA ASN A 243 -2.91 20.06 -17.29
C ASN A 243 -2.99 18.58 -16.94
N PHE A 244 -1.87 17.86 -17.02
CA PHE A 244 -1.78 16.47 -16.57
C PHE A 244 -2.11 16.36 -15.08
N LYS A 245 -1.52 17.21 -14.23
CA LYS A 245 -1.82 17.24 -12.80
C LYS A 245 -3.32 17.35 -12.52
N ARG A 246 -4.02 18.28 -13.19
CA ARG A 246 -5.47 18.47 -13.02
C ARG A 246 -6.27 17.23 -13.44
N ARG A 247 -5.98 16.67 -14.62
CA ARG A 247 -6.65 15.44 -15.11
C ARG A 247 -6.42 14.26 -14.17
N PHE A 248 -5.19 14.07 -13.71
CA PHE A 248 -4.83 13.00 -12.79
C PHE A 248 -5.55 13.15 -11.43
N GLN A 249 -5.62 14.38 -10.91
CA GLN A 249 -6.36 14.65 -9.67
C GLN A 249 -7.87 14.42 -9.84
N GLN A 250 -8.45 14.81 -10.97
CA GLN A 250 -9.87 14.56 -11.27
C GLN A 250 -10.16 13.06 -11.35
N TRP A 251 -9.34 12.30 -12.07
CA TRP A 251 -9.45 10.84 -12.14
C TRP A 251 -9.36 10.19 -10.75
N LEU A 252 -8.33 10.56 -9.97
CA LEU A 252 -8.15 9.98 -8.64
C LEU A 252 -9.29 10.34 -7.68
N ASN A 253 -9.81 11.56 -7.76
CA ASN A 253 -10.98 11.97 -6.97
C ASN A 253 -12.25 11.22 -7.40
N GLY A 254 -12.39 10.89 -8.69
CA GLY A 254 -13.48 10.04 -9.20
C GLY A 254 -13.46 8.66 -8.54
N LEU A 255 -12.31 7.99 -8.58
CA LEU A 255 -12.11 6.71 -7.86
C LEU A 255 -12.39 6.83 -6.36
N TRP A 256 -11.98 7.95 -5.76
CA TRP A 256 -12.20 8.18 -4.33
C TRP A 256 -13.68 8.39 -3.99
N ASN A 257 -14.45 9.08 -4.84
CA ASN A 257 -15.90 9.23 -4.68
C ASN A 257 -16.62 7.88 -4.76
N GLU A 258 -16.27 7.05 -5.74
CA GLU A 258 -16.83 5.70 -5.88
C GLU A 258 -16.52 4.84 -4.65
N LYS A 259 -15.28 4.91 -4.15
CA LYS A 259 -14.85 4.22 -2.93
C LYS A 259 -15.59 4.71 -1.69
N ASP A 260 -15.80 6.02 -1.54
CA ASP A 260 -16.54 6.60 -0.41
C ASP A 260 -18.00 6.16 -0.39
N ALA A 261 -18.67 6.22 -1.55
CA ALA A 261 -20.05 5.78 -1.71
C ALA A 261 -20.21 4.28 -1.42
N ARG A 262 -19.23 3.47 -1.85
CA ARG A 262 -19.16 2.04 -1.54
C ARG A 262 -18.96 1.78 -0.04
N LEU A 263 -18.08 2.52 0.62
CA LEU A 263 -17.90 2.40 2.08
C LEU A 263 -19.19 2.75 2.82
N GLU A 264 -19.87 3.82 2.44
CA GLU A 264 -21.19 4.17 3.00
C GLU A 264 -22.20 3.03 2.81
N ALA A 265 -22.31 2.48 1.60
CA ALA A 265 -23.21 1.37 1.32
C ALA A 265 -22.91 0.12 2.18
N LEU A 266 -21.62 -0.21 2.36
CA LEU A 266 -21.19 -1.31 3.22
C LEU A 266 -21.55 -1.04 4.68
N TYR A 267 -21.25 0.15 5.21
CA TYR A 267 -21.61 0.49 6.59
C TYR A 267 -23.12 0.44 6.83
N GLN A 268 -23.94 0.93 5.88
CA GLN A 268 -25.40 0.85 5.99
C GLN A 268 -25.93 -0.58 5.91
N HIS A 269 -25.35 -1.41 5.03
CA HIS A 269 -25.74 -2.82 4.90
C HIS A 269 -25.57 -3.57 6.23
N TYR A 270 -24.39 -3.46 6.86
CA TYR A 270 -24.14 -4.16 8.13
C TYR A 270 -24.79 -3.51 9.35
N LYS A 271 -25.05 -2.20 9.31
CA LYS A 271 -25.86 -1.55 10.35
C LYS A 271 -27.28 -2.10 10.39
N LYS A 272 -27.88 -2.38 9.23
CA LYS A 272 -29.22 -2.99 9.13
C LYS A 272 -29.21 -4.48 9.47
N ALA A 273 -28.16 -5.21 9.13
CA ALA A 273 -28.05 -6.64 9.42
C ALA A 273 -27.76 -6.96 10.90
N GLY A 274 -27.30 -5.98 11.67
CA GLY A 274 -27.07 -6.09 13.12
C GLY A 274 -28.20 -5.54 13.99
N GLN A 275 -29.30 -5.06 13.40
CA GLN A 275 -30.56 -4.71 14.07
C GLN A 275 -31.56 -5.86 13.92
#